data_AF-A0A1H7SQM3-F1
#
_entry.id   AF-A0A1H7SQM3-F1
#
_cell.length_a   1.000
_cell.length_b   1.000
_cell.length_c   1.000
_cell.angle_alpha   90.00
_cell.angle_beta   90.00
_cell.angle_gamma   90.00
#
_symmetry.space_group_name_H-M   'P 1'
#
loop_
_entity.id
_entity.type
_entity.pdbx_description
1 polymer ?
#
loop_
_entity_poly.entity_id
_entity_poly.type
_entity_poly.pdbx_seq_one_letter_code
_entity_poly.pdbx_strand_id
1 'polypeptide(L)'
;MSHRTLPSLVGLLVAVLVGGGLYWFAENPGLALATGITWGGGVAIMLYTARRFPSLYTRDTGDNTRWLVLGTVLLTVPATVGLGSSFPLPFDLRVGLQFLVIGTGFVGIAVATVAELERNTA
;
A
#
# COMPACT_ATOMS: atom_id res chain seq x y z
N MET A 1 -22.68 -5.67 -11.15
CA MET A 1 -21.29 -5.37 -11.58
C MET A 1 -20.44 -6.60 -11.35
N SER A 2 -19.73 -7.09 -12.39
CA SER A 2 -18.94 -8.33 -12.33
C SER A 2 -18.01 -8.35 -11.11
N HIS A 3 -17.95 -9.49 -10.40
CA HIS A 3 -17.21 -9.68 -9.15
C HIS A 3 -15.73 -9.22 -9.20
N ARG A 4 -15.14 -9.13 -10.40
CA ARG A 4 -13.75 -8.68 -10.63
C ARG A 4 -13.57 -7.18 -10.84
N THR A 5 -14.63 -6.43 -11.16
CA THR A 5 -14.50 -5.03 -11.62
C THR A 5 -14.35 -4.01 -10.50
N LEU A 6 -14.98 -4.23 -9.34
CA LEU A 6 -14.95 -3.24 -8.26
C LEU A 6 -13.54 -3.05 -7.65
N PRO A 7 -12.76 -4.10 -7.31
CA PRO A 7 -11.42 -3.90 -6.77
C PRO A 7 -10.52 -3.07 -7.69
N SER A 8 -10.60 -3.34 -9.00
CA SER A 8 -9.86 -2.58 -10.01
C SER A 8 -10.33 -1.14 -10.13
N LEU A 9 -11.64 -0.88 -10.06
CA LEU A 9 -12.19 0.49 -10.10
C LEU A 9 -11.77 1.31 -8.88
N VAL A 10 -11.84 0.72 -7.68
CA VAL A 10 -11.41 1.40 -6.46
C VAL A 10 -9.90 1.61 -6.47
N GLY A 11 -9.12 0.62 -6.91
CA GLY A 11 -7.68 0.77 -7.08
C GLY A 11 -7.32 1.87 -8.09
N LEU A 12 -8.02 1.96 -9.21
CA LEU A 12 -7.84 3.02 -10.20
C LEU A 12 -8.15 4.40 -9.59
N LEU A 13 -9.26 4.52 -8.87
CA LEU A 13 -9.63 5.76 -8.18
C LEU A 13 -8.53 6.18 -7.19
N VAL A 14 -8.03 5.25 -6.38
CA VAL A 14 -6.92 5.51 -5.45
C VAL A 14 -5.65 5.93 -6.18
N ALA A 15 -5.31 5.26 -7.29
CA ALA A 15 -4.14 5.63 -8.09
C ALA A 15 -4.22 7.05 -8.62
N VAL A 16 -5.39 7.46 -9.13
CA VAL A 16 -5.63 8.82 -9.64
C VAL A 16 -5.56 9.84 -8.52
N LEU A 17 -6.19 9.57 -7.37
CA LEU A 17 -6.20 10.49 -6.23
C LEU A 17 -4.80 10.67 -5.63
N VAL A 18 -4.08 9.57 -5.39
CA VAL A 18 -2.74 9.59 -4.82
C VAL A 18 -1.73 10.18 -5.80
N GLY A 19 -1.73 9.72 -7.05
CA GLY A 19 -0.81 10.22 -8.06
C GLY A 19 -1.07 11.68 -8.41
N GLY A 20 -2.34 12.06 -8.60
CA GLY A 20 -2.74 13.45 -8.87
C GLY A 20 -2.41 14.38 -7.70
N GLY A 21 -2.70 13.95 -6.46
CA GLY A 21 -2.36 14.72 -5.26
C GLY A 21 -0.86 14.93 -5.10
N LEU A 22 -0.05 13.89 -5.33
CA LEU A 22 1.41 14.00 -5.27
C LEU A 22 2.01 14.81 -6.41
N TYR A 23 1.45 14.72 -7.62
CA TYR A 23 1.88 15.55 -8.73
C TYR A 23 1.62 17.03 -8.45
N TRP A 24 0.44 17.35 -7.92
CA TRP A 24 0.09 18.71 -7.51
C TRP A 24 1.01 19.23 -6.38
N PHE A 25 1.44 18.35 -5.48
CA PHE A 25 2.23 18.73 -4.31
C PHE A 25 3.74 18.84 -4.56
N ALA A 26 4.32 17.91 -5.32
CA ALA A 26 5.77 17.80 -5.49
C ALA A 26 6.25 18.06 -6.93
N GLU A 27 5.33 18.30 -7.87
CA GLU A 27 5.58 18.54 -9.31
C GLU A 27 6.47 17.49 -9.99
N ASN A 28 6.65 16.33 -9.37
CA ASN A 28 7.50 15.25 -9.84
C ASN A 28 6.65 14.13 -10.47
N PRO A 29 6.64 13.99 -11.81
CA PRO A 29 5.78 13.02 -12.48
C PRO A 29 6.17 11.57 -12.18
N GLY A 30 7.46 11.27 -12.04
CA GLY A 30 7.93 9.92 -11.74
C GLY A 30 7.49 9.46 -10.36
N LEU A 31 7.65 10.32 -9.34
CA LEU A 31 7.21 10.05 -7.97
C LEU A 31 5.69 9.91 -7.89
N ALA A 32 4.94 10.80 -8.54
CA ALA A 32 3.49 10.75 -8.62
C ALA A 32 2.98 9.44 -9.22
N LEU A 33 3.52 9.03 -10.38
CA LEU A 33 3.14 7.79 -11.06
C LEU A 33 3.47 6.55 -10.21
N ALA A 34 4.70 6.47 -9.70
CA ALA A 34 5.14 5.34 -8.89
C ALA A 34 4.28 5.18 -7.63
N THR A 35 3.95 6.30 -6.97
CA THR A 35 3.17 6.26 -5.73
C THR A 35 1.70 5.97 -6.00
N GLY A 36 1.12 6.55 -7.06
CA GLY A 36 -0.24 6.25 -7.50
C GLY A 36 -0.44 4.77 -7.83
N ILE A 37 0.46 4.19 -8.64
CA ILE A 37 0.40 2.76 -9.01
C ILE A 37 0.53 1.87 -7.77
N THR A 38 1.48 2.20 -6.88
CA THR A 38 1.72 1.45 -5.65
C THR A 38 0.48 1.40 -4.77
N TRP A 39 -0.11 2.56 -4.45
CA TRP A 39 -1.29 2.61 -3.59
C TRP A 39 -2.53 2.03 -4.26
N GLY A 40 -2.78 2.36 -5.53
CA GLY A 40 -3.91 1.83 -6.26
C GLY A 40 -3.86 0.31 -6.42
N GLY A 41 -2.69 -0.23 -6.76
CA GLY A 41 -2.44 -1.67 -6.84
C GLY A 41 -2.62 -2.36 -5.49
N GLY A 42 -2.02 -1.82 -4.43
CA GLY A 42 -2.15 -2.38 -3.08
C GLY A 42 -3.61 -2.43 -2.61
N VAL A 43 -4.37 -1.36 -2.82
CA VAL A 43 -5.81 -1.32 -2.45
C VAL A 43 -6.62 -2.29 -3.29
N ALA A 44 -6.37 -2.37 -4.60
CA ALA A 44 -7.04 -3.34 -5.47
C ALA A 44 -6.80 -4.79 -5.01
N ILE A 45 -5.55 -5.12 -4.66
CA ILE A 45 -5.17 -6.44 -4.14
C ILE A 45 -5.89 -6.70 -2.83
N MET A 46 -5.85 -5.76 -1.88
CA MET A 46 -6.49 -5.97 -0.57
C MET A 46 -8.01 -6.15 -0.67
N LEU A 47 -8.67 -5.40 -1.54
CA LEU A 47 -10.10 -5.56 -1.82
C LEU A 47 -10.40 -6.87 -2.55
N TYR A 48 -9.52 -7.30 -3.45
CA TYR A 48 -9.61 -8.62 -4.06
C TYR A 48 -9.53 -9.72 -3.00
N THR A 49 -8.54 -9.67 -2.11
CA THR A 49 -8.36 -10.61 -1.00
C THR A 49 -9.59 -10.65 -0.11
N ALA A 50 -10.09 -9.49 0.30
CA ALA A 50 -11.21 -9.40 1.21
C ALA A 50 -12.50 -10.00 0.65
N ARG A 51 -12.66 -9.92 -0.67
CA ARG A 51 -13.81 -10.51 -1.37
C ARG A 51 -13.63 -11.99 -1.66
N ARG A 52 -12.41 -12.42 -1.97
CA ARG A 52 -12.11 -13.80 -2.36
C ARG A 52 -12.00 -14.72 -1.15
N PHE A 53 -11.50 -14.20 -0.03
CA PHE A 53 -11.24 -14.94 1.21
C PHE A 53 -11.94 -14.27 2.40
N PRO A 54 -13.29 -14.25 2.45
CA PRO A 54 -14.03 -13.59 3.54
C PRO A 54 -13.78 -14.26 4.91
N SER A 55 -13.38 -15.54 4.91
CA SER A 55 -13.04 -16.29 6.14
C SER A 55 -11.86 -15.70 6.91
N LEU A 56 -11.05 -14.84 6.27
CA LEU A 56 -9.92 -14.15 6.89
C LEU A 56 -10.33 -13.24 8.05
N TYR A 57 -11.51 -12.61 7.94
CA TYR A 57 -12.01 -11.64 8.92
C TYR A 57 -12.81 -12.28 10.05
N THR A 58 -13.18 -13.55 9.91
CA THR A 58 -13.89 -14.32 10.94
C THR A 58 -12.96 -15.11 11.85
N ARG A 59 -11.67 -15.24 11.51
CA ARG A 59 -10.71 -16.03 12.29
C ARG A 59 -10.04 -15.12 13.32
N ASP A 60 -9.84 -15.63 14.53
CA ASP A 60 -9.18 -14.88 15.62
C ASP A 60 -7.74 -14.50 15.23
N THR A 61 -7.51 -13.21 15.00
CA THR A 61 -6.31 -12.65 14.33
C THR A 61 -5.14 -12.37 15.28
N GLY A 62 -5.24 -12.71 16.56
CA GLY A 62 -4.29 -12.28 17.59
C GLY A 62 -2.80 -12.53 17.26
N ASP A 63 -2.49 -13.72 16.74
CA ASP A 63 -1.10 -14.15 16.53
C ASP A 63 -0.45 -13.61 15.23
N ASN A 64 -1.26 -13.30 14.21
CA ASN A 64 -0.78 -12.65 12.98
C ASN A 64 -0.70 -11.13 13.10
N THR A 65 -1.54 -10.53 13.95
CA THR A 65 -1.61 -9.06 14.10
C THR A 65 -0.29 -8.48 14.61
N ARG A 66 0.40 -9.17 15.54
CA ARG A 66 1.70 -8.70 16.06
C ARG A 66 2.77 -8.54 14.98
N TRP A 67 2.81 -9.45 14.00
CA TRP A 67 3.81 -9.44 12.94
C TRP A 67 3.49 -8.40 11.86
N LEU A 68 2.20 -8.20 11.57
CA LEU A 68 1.74 -7.11 10.70
C LEU A 68 2.05 -5.74 11.30
N VAL A 69 1.79 -5.56 12.59
CA VAL A 69 2.11 -4.33 13.32
C VAL A 69 3.63 -4.11 13.33
N LEU A 70 4.41 -5.14 13.65
CA LEU A 70 5.88 -5.03 13.65
C LEU A 70 6.42 -4.68 12.26
N GLY A 71 5.96 -5.34 11.21
CA GLY A 71 6.35 -5.04 9.83
C GLY A 71 5.98 -3.62 9.43
N THR A 72 4.78 -3.16 9.79
CA THR A 72 4.33 -1.78 9.54
C THR A 72 5.23 -0.76 10.25
N VAL A 73 5.59 -1.01 11.51
CA VAL A 73 6.51 -0.15 12.27
C VAL A 73 7.90 -0.13 11.64
N LEU A 74 8.44 -1.30 11.30
CA LEU A 74 9.76 -1.46 10.68
C LEU A 74 9.85 -0.85 9.28
N LEU A 75 8.72 -0.61 8.60
CA LEU A 75 8.65 0.13 7.33
C LEU A 75 8.46 1.63 7.55
N THR A 76 7.57 2.00 8.47
CA THR A 76 7.15 3.39 8.68
C THR A 76 8.24 4.20 9.39
N VAL A 77 8.91 3.62 10.39
CA VAL A 77 9.94 4.34 11.16
C VAL A 77 11.14 4.70 10.28
N PRO A 78 11.76 3.78 9.50
CA PRO A 78 12.85 4.15 8.61
C PRO A 78 12.42 5.10 7.50
N ALA A 79 11.21 4.94 6.95
CA ALA A 79 10.69 5.87 5.95
C ALA A 79 10.63 7.30 6.51
N THR A 80 10.07 7.47 7.70
CA THR A 80 9.83 8.80 8.30
C THR A 80 11.08 9.41 8.94
N VAL A 81 11.86 8.62 9.69
CA VAL A 81 13.06 9.08 10.40
C VAL A 81 14.25 9.17 9.44
N GLY A 82 14.42 8.20 8.54
CA GLY A 82 15.53 8.16 7.58
C GLY A 82 15.46 9.23 6.50
N LEU A 83 14.24 9.61 6.08
CA LEU A 83 13.99 10.74 5.18
C LEU A 83 13.63 12.02 5.95
N GLY A 84 14.13 12.16 7.19
CA GLY A 84 13.82 13.27 8.08
C GLY A 84 14.44 14.61 7.66
N SER A 85 14.40 15.58 8.58
CA SER A 85 14.82 16.97 8.34
C SER A 85 16.28 17.13 7.91
N SER A 86 17.15 16.19 8.28
CA SER A 86 18.57 16.15 7.93
C SER A 86 18.86 15.64 6.51
N PHE A 87 17.87 15.09 5.81
CA PHE A 87 18.06 14.57 4.46
C PHE A 87 18.08 15.70 3.42
N PRO A 88 19.06 15.75 2.50
CA PRO A 88 19.28 16.87 1.57
C PRO A 88 18.30 16.83 0.38
N LEU A 89 17.01 16.81 0.67
CA LEU A 89 15.94 16.89 -0.31
C LEU A 89 14.91 17.97 0.13
N PRO A 90 14.25 18.62 -0.84
CA PRO A 90 13.07 19.44 -0.56
C PRO A 90 12.03 18.67 0.27
N PHE A 91 11.30 19.39 1.13
CA PHE A 91 10.26 18.80 1.98
C PHE A 91 9.26 17.98 1.18
N ASP A 92 8.81 18.50 0.04
CA ASP A 92 7.74 17.90 -0.75
C ASP A 92 8.17 16.53 -1.33
N LEU A 93 9.42 16.45 -1.79
CA LEU A 93 10.02 15.21 -2.27
C LEU A 93 10.24 14.20 -1.14
N ARG A 94 10.62 14.64 0.06
CA ARG A 94 10.76 13.76 1.23
C ARG A 94 9.43 13.12 1.60
N VAL A 95 8.36 13.91 1.66
CA VAL A 95 7.00 13.41 1.95
C VAL A 95 6.54 12.43 0.88
N GLY A 96 6.74 12.75 -0.40
CA GLY A 96 6.37 11.82 -1.48
C GLY A 96 7.16 10.51 -1.44
N LEU A 97 8.46 10.56 -1.15
CA LEU A 97 9.27 9.35 -0.97
C LEU A 97 8.86 8.54 0.25
N GLN A 98 8.54 9.19 1.38
CA GLN A 98 7.98 8.52 2.56
C GLN A 98 6.71 7.77 2.20
N PHE A 99 5.80 8.42 1.47
CA PHE A 99 4.54 7.84 1.06
C PHE A 99 4.70 6.69 0.07
N LEU A 100 5.68 6.77 -0.83
CA LEU A 100 6.05 5.68 -1.74
C LEU A 100 6.63 4.47 -1.00
N VAL A 101 7.55 4.68 -0.05
CA VAL A 101 8.16 3.60 0.72
C VAL A 101 7.12 2.86 1.56
N ILE A 102 6.26 3.60 2.26
CA ILE A 102 5.16 3.02 3.04
C ILE A 102 4.20 2.25 2.11
N GLY A 103 3.82 2.84 0.99
CA GLY A 103 2.96 2.18 0.00
C GLY A 103 3.57 0.87 -0.54
N THR A 104 4.89 0.86 -0.78
CA THR A 104 5.58 -0.33 -1.31
C THR A 104 5.55 -1.47 -0.30
N GLY A 105 5.78 -1.16 0.97
CA GLY A 105 5.66 -2.13 2.06
C GLY A 105 4.22 -2.65 2.21
N PHE A 106 3.22 -1.77 2.08
CA PHE A 106 1.82 -2.15 2.07
C PHE A 106 1.47 -3.13 0.93
N VAL A 107 1.96 -2.87 -0.29
CA VAL A 107 1.82 -3.81 -1.41
C VAL A 107 2.46 -5.17 -1.10
N GLY A 108 3.66 -5.17 -0.52
CA GLY A 108 4.35 -6.39 -0.12
C GLY A 108 3.52 -7.25 0.85
N ILE A 109 2.93 -6.61 1.87
CA ILE A 109 2.03 -7.28 2.82
C ILE A 109 0.79 -7.82 2.11
N ALA A 110 0.16 -7.02 1.25
CA ALA A 110 -1.05 -7.41 0.52
C ALA A 110 -0.80 -8.63 -0.38
N VAL A 111 0.31 -8.64 -1.13
CA VAL A 111 0.71 -9.75 -2.01
C VAL A 111 1.07 -10.99 -1.20
N ALA A 112 1.88 -10.86 -0.14
CA ALA A 112 2.24 -11.98 0.72
C ALA A 112 1.00 -12.64 1.34
N THR A 113 0.03 -11.82 1.75
CA THR A 113 -1.25 -12.29 2.29
C THR A 113 -2.02 -13.11 1.24
N VAL A 114 -2.13 -12.62 0.00
CA VAL A 114 -2.80 -13.38 -1.07
C VAL A 114 -2.09 -14.69 -1.37
N ALA A 115 -0.76 -14.66 -1.50
CA ALA A 115 0.03 -15.85 -1.82
C ALA A 115 -0.13 -16.93 -0.76
N GLU A 116 -0.13 -16.55 0.52
CA GLU A 116 -0.32 -17.49 1.62
C GLU A 116 -1.74 -18.05 1.67
N LEU A 117 -2.75 -17.24 1.31
CA LEU A 117 -4.14 -17.72 1.24
C LEU A 117 -4.36 -18.69 0.11
N GLU A 118 -3.81 -18.40 -1.07
CA GLU A 118 -3.90 -19.29 -2.23
C GLU A 118 -3.18 -20.62 -1.95
N ARG A 119 -2.02 -20.59 -1.28
CA ARG A 119 -1.31 -21.80 -0.85
C ARG A 119 -2.15 -22.67 0.10
N ASN A 120 -2.87 -22.05 1.03
CA ASN A 120 -3.64 -22.78 2.06
C ASN A 120 -5.07 -23.17 1.61
N THR A 121 -5.50 -22.75 0.41
CA THR A 121 -6.79 -23.12 -0.18
C THR A 121 -6.69 -24.06 -1.38
N ALA A 122 -5.47 -24.32 -1.88
CA ALA A 122 -5.16 -25.35 -2.86
C ALA A 122 -5.00 -26.72 -2.19
#